data_AF-A0A3S3LTG9-F1
#
_entry.id   AF-A0A3S3LTG9-F1
#
_cell.length_a   1.000
_cell.length_b   1.000
_cell.length_c   1.000
_cell.angle_alpha   90.00
_cell.angle_beta   90.00
_cell.angle_gamma   90.00
#
_symmetry.space_group_name_H-M   'P 1'
#
loop_
_entity.id
_entity.type
_entity.pdbx_description
1 polymer ?
#
loop_
_entity_poly.entity_id
_entity_poly.type
_entity_poly.pdbx_seq_one_letter_code
_entity_poly.pdbx_strand_id
1 'polypeptide(L)'
;MNAFVFRVGKNYYSWFRETHLLTELRRTHGTDARYHFLVDAEWKADIFAGDVLVELYVKNPKYKDDDGKGRKALCKKVNPWTEPLTVAITRRKARGKPWLVDEAEIAELAASMRDKGAPLIAAGSA
;
A
#
# COMPACT_ATOMS: atom_id res chain seq x y z
N MET A 1 10.24 -26.80 -1.75
CA MET A 1 10.55 -25.45 -2.29
C MET A 1 11.59 -24.82 -1.37
N ASN A 2 12.78 -24.46 -1.86
CA ASN A 2 13.84 -23.87 -1.02
C ASN A 2 13.41 -22.49 -0.49
N ALA A 3 13.77 -22.20 0.76
CA ALA A 3 13.54 -20.93 1.45
C ALA A 3 13.95 -19.68 0.62
N PHE A 4 15.02 -19.76 -0.18
CA PHE A 4 15.45 -18.66 -1.05
C PHE A 4 14.39 -18.33 -2.11
N VAL A 5 13.94 -19.34 -2.88
CA VAL A 5 12.93 -19.19 -3.93
C VAL A 5 11.63 -18.61 -3.37
N PHE A 6 11.24 -19.06 -2.18
CA PHE A 6 10.07 -18.50 -1.49
C PHE A 6 10.24 -17.01 -1.16
N ARG A 7 11.40 -16.61 -0.62
CA ARG A 7 11.68 -15.21 -0.26
C ARG A 7 11.73 -14.31 -1.49
N VAL A 8 12.41 -14.73 -2.55
CA VAL A 8 12.47 -13.99 -3.82
C VAL A 8 11.08 -13.83 -4.42
N GLY A 9 10.31 -14.92 -4.52
CA GLY A 9 8.95 -14.87 -5.02
C GLY A 9 8.05 -13.95 -4.18
N LYS A 10 8.14 -14.04 -2.85
CA LYS A 10 7.39 -13.16 -1.95
C LYS A 10 7.73 -11.68 -2.20
N ASN A 11 9.01 -11.34 -2.30
CA ASN A 11 9.45 -9.96 -2.53
C ASN A 11 8.98 -9.46 -3.90
N TYR A 12 9.17 -10.27 -4.95
CA TYR A 12 8.71 -9.95 -6.31
C TYR A 12 7.20 -9.68 -6.36
N TYR A 13 6.39 -10.54 -5.75
CA TYR A 13 4.94 -10.35 -5.73
C TYR A 13 4.49 -9.17 -4.86
N SER A 14 5.23 -8.81 -3.80
CA SER A 14 4.97 -7.59 -3.03
C SER A 14 5.22 -6.35 -3.86
N TRP A 15 6.41 -6.28 -4.47
CA TRP A 15 6.81 -5.18 -5.34
C TRP A 15 5.85 -4.99 -6.53
N PHE A 16 5.44 -6.09 -7.18
CA PHE A 16 4.49 -6.03 -8.30
C PHE A 16 3.13 -5.47 -7.86
N ARG A 17 2.62 -5.88 -6.69
CA ARG A 17 1.37 -5.36 -6.13
C ARG A 17 1.47 -3.86 -5.84
N GLU A 18 2.54 -3.44 -5.17
CA GLU A 18 2.76 -2.02 -4.81
C GLU A 18 2.90 -1.15 -6.06
N THR A 19 3.62 -1.65 -7.08
CA THR A 19 3.78 -0.96 -8.36
C THR A 19 2.46 -0.85 -9.12
N HIS A 20 1.65 -1.92 -9.13
CA HIS A 20 0.32 -1.89 -9.73
C HIS A 20 -0.59 -0.86 -9.04
N LEU A 21 -0.66 -0.88 -7.71
CA LEU A 21 -1.44 0.09 -6.95
C LEU A 21 -0.99 1.54 -7.21
N LEU A 22 0.32 1.80 -7.16
CA LEU A 22 0.89 3.11 -7.48
C LEU A 22 0.49 3.56 -8.90
N THR A 23 0.54 2.65 -9.86
CA THR A 23 0.18 2.94 -11.25
C THR A 23 -1.29 3.32 -11.37
N GLU A 24 -2.20 2.55 -10.77
CA GLU A 24 -3.64 2.86 -10.81
C GLU A 24 -3.98 4.18 -10.11
N LEU A 25 -3.43 4.42 -8.91
CA LEU A 25 -3.64 5.67 -8.18
C LEU A 25 -3.23 6.91 -8.99
N ARG A 26 -2.09 6.81 -9.69
CA ARG A 26 -1.56 7.90 -10.52
C ARG A 26 -2.29 8.04 -11.86
N ARG A 27 -2.41 6.94 -12.63
CA ARG A 27 -2.88 6.97 -14.03
C ARG A 27 -4.39 6.99 -14.13
N THR A 28 -5.07 6.22 -13.30
CA THR A 28 -6.53 6.06 -13.36
C THR A 28 -7.21 7.10 -12.47
N HIS A 29 -6.64 7.37 -11.29
CA HIS A 29 -7.25 8.28 -10.32
C HIS A 29 -6.58 9.66 -10.21
N GLY A 30 -5.51 9.93 -10.98
CA GLY A 30 -4.87 11.25 -11.03
C GLY A 30 -4.25 11.70 -9.70
N THR A 31 -4.07 10.81 -8.73
CA THR A 31 -3.47 11.14 -7.43
C THR A 31 -1.96 11.25 -7.61
N ASP A 32 -1.31 12.29 -7.06
CA ASP A 32 0.16 12.38 -7.05
C ASP A 32 0.76 11.47 -5.96
N ALA A 33 0.36 10.20 -6.01
CA ALA A 33 0.85 9.12 -5.17
C ALA A 33 2.31 8.81 -5.54
N ARG A 34 3.15 8.61 -4.53
CA ARG A 34 4.59 8.38 -4.67
C ARG A 34 4.98 7.17 -3.84
N TYR A 35 6.03 6.51 -4.30
CA TYR A 35 6.71 5.42 -3.61
C TYR A 35 8.15 5.84 -3.37
N HIS A 36 8.72 5.45 -2.25
CA HIS A 36 10.15 5.60 -1.99
C HIS A 36 10.66 4.39 -1.22
N PHE A 37 11.87 3.93 -1.58
CA PHE A 37 12.45 2.71 -1.03
C PHE A 37 12.56 2.71 0.50
N LEU A 38 12.80 3.88 1.10
CA LEU A 38 12.89 4.04 2.56
C LEU A 38 11.54 4.33 3.25
N VAL A 39 10.45 4.55 2.51
CA VAL A 39 9.15 4.91 3.14
C VAL A 39 8.56 3.74 3.93
N ASP A 40 8.76 2.50 3.51
CA ASP A 40 8.39 1.31 4.33
C ASP A 40 9.37 1.12 5.52
N ALA A 41 10.65 1.43 5.32
CA ALA A 41 11.67 1.25 6.35
C ALA A 41 11.52 2.26 7.50
N GLU A 42 11.37 3.55 7.17
CA GLU A 42 11.32 4.64 8.14
C GLU A 42 9.90 5.02 8.52
N TRP A 43 8.98 5.19 7.57
CA TRP A 43 7.63 5.68 7.83
C TRP A 43 6.60 4.56 7.97
N LYS A 44 6.98 3.30 7.71
CA LYS A 44 6.07 2.15 7.74
C LYS A 44 4.83 2.33 6.85
N ALA A 45 4.93 3.21 5.85
CA ALA A 45 3.95 3.41 4.79
C ALA A 45 4.47 2.74 3.53
N ASP A 46 3.56 2.33 2.66
CA ASP A 46 3.91 1.74 1.36
C ASP A 46 3.83 2.80 0.26
N ILE A 47 2.89 3.75 0.37
CA ILE A 47 2.66 4.85 -0.58
C ILE A 47 2.38 6.14 0.21
N PHE A 48 2.72 7.29 -0.34
CA PHE A 48 2.33 8.59 0.20
C PHE A 48 1.89 9.56 -0.90
N ALA A 49 1.08 10.57 -0.56
CA ALA A 49 0.69 11.66 -1.44
C ALA A 49 0.51 12.94 -0.60
N GLY A 50 1.42 13.91 -0.73
CA GLY A 50 1.49 15.02 0.22
C GLY A 50 1.69 14.49 1.65
N ASP A 51 0.80 14.87 2.57
CA ASP A 51 0.79 14.43 3.97
C ASP A 51 -0.06 13.16 4.22
N VAL A 52 -0.64 12.59 3.16
CA VAL A 52 -1.44 11.36 3.24
C VAL A 52 -0.53 10.15 3.11
N LEU A 53 -0.49 9.32 4.16
CA LEU A 53 0.23 8.06 4.18
C LEU A 53 -0.73 6.89 3.95
N VAL A 54 -0.30 5.91 3.14
CA VAL A 54 -1.02 4.67 2.89
C VAL A 54 -0.19 3.50 3.39
N GLU A 55 -0.77 2.68 4.27
CA GLU A 55 -0.17 1.44 4.75
C GLU A 55 -0.92 0.23 4.20
N LEU A 56 -0.23 -0.60 3.43
CA LEU A 56 -0.73 -1.89 2.97
C LEU A 56 -0.35 -2.98 3.97
N TYR A 57 -1.28 -3.90 4.20
CA TYR A 57 -0.97 -5.13 4.91
C TYR A 57 -1.82 -6.28 4.43
N VAL A 58 -1.23 -7.48 4.42
CA VAL A 58 -1.99 -8.71 4.21
C VAL A 58 -2.59 -9.12 5.54
N LYS A 59 -3.93 -9.22 5.62
CA LYS A 59 -4.62 -9.66 6.84
C LYS A 59 -4.08 -11.02 7.28
N ASN A 60 -3.48 -11.04 8.47
CA ASN A 60 -2.94 -12.25 9.06
C ASN A 60 -2.81 -12.01 10.57
N PRO A 61 -3.56 -12.76 11.40
CA PRO A 61 -3.55 -12.60 12.86
C PRO A 61 -2.16 -12.68 13.50
N LYS A 62 -1.20 -13.38 12.87
CA LYS A 62 0.19 -13.50 13.35
C LYS A 62 1.10 -12.34 12.92
N TYR A 63 0.65 -11.52 11.96
CA TYR A 63 1.45 -10.45 11.35
C TYR A 63 0.85 -9.07 11.61
N LYS A 64 -0.39 -8.84 11.15
CA LYS A 64 -1.21 -7.66 11.39
C LYS A 64 -2.68 -8.00 11.08
N ASP A 65 -3.57 -7.68 12.00
CA ASP A 65 -5.02 -7.81 11.86
C ASP A 65 -5.72 -6.45 12.05
N ASP A 66 -7.04 -6.42 11.89
CA ASP A 66 -7.86 -5.19 11.92
C ASP A 66 -7.68 -4.35 13.21
N ASP A 67 -7.36 -4.98 14.34
CA ASP A 67 -7.09 -4.31 15.63
C ASP A 67 -5.65 -3.81 15.81
N GLY A 68 -4.81 -3.87 14.76
CA GLY A 68 -3.37 -3.62 14.89
C GLY A 68 -2.62 -4.69 15.71
N LYS A 69 -3.29 -5.80 16.06
CA LYS A 69 -2.69 -6.96 16.73
C LYS A 69 -1.72 -7.65 15.78
N GLY A 70 -0.50 -7.89 16.26
CA GLY A 70 0.55 -8.55 15.47
C GLY A 70 1.95 -8.03 15.79
N ARG A 71 2.93 -8.40 14.95
CA ARG A 71 4.35 -8.02 15.13
C ARG A 71 4.77 -6.78 14.33
N LYS A 72 3.98 -6.35 13.33
CA LYS A 72 4.33 -5.18 12.50
C LYS A 72 4.10 -3.90 13.29
N ALA A 73 5.10 -3.02 13.37
CA ALA A 73 4.88 -1.67 13.87
C ALA A 73 3.89 -0.93 12.96
N LEU A 74 2.88 -0.30 13.57
CA LEU A 74 1.86 0.44 12.83
C LEU A 74 2.43 1.73 12.23
N CYS A 75 2.01 2.10 11.03
CA CYS A 75 2.37 3.39 10.45
C CYS A 75 2.00 4.55 11.38
N LYS A 76 0.84 4.45 12.05
CA LYS A 76 0.39 5.43 13.05
C LYS A 76 1.35 5.59 14.24
N LYS A 77 2.00 4.49 14.67
CA LYS A 77 2.96 4.54 15.78
C LYS A 77 4.22 5.33 15.41
N VAL A 78 4.62 5.25 14.15
CA VAL A 78 5.83 5.96 13.66
C VAL A 78 5.51 7.38 13.20
N ASN A 79 4.30 7.62 12.72
CA ASN A 79 3.83 8.93 12.24
C ASN A 79 2.61 9.38 13.05
N PRO A 80 2.78 9.78 14.32
CA PRO A 80 1.65 10.14 15.19
C PRO A 80 0.89 11.38 14.71
N TRP A 81 1.52 12.21 13.88
CA TRP A 81 1.00 13.47 13.35
C TRP A 81 -0.05 13.32 12.24
N THR A 82 -0.19 12.12 11.64
CA THR A 82 -1.21 11.85 10.62
C THR A 82 -1.97 10.58 10.95
N GLU A 83 -3.13 10.38 10.32
CA GLU A 83 -3.90 9.14 10.40
C GLU A 83 -3.76 8.39 9.07
N PRO A 84 -2.87 7.37 9.00
CA PRO A 84 -2.61 6.65 7.76
C PRO A 84 -3.85 5.90 7.26
N LEU A 85 -4.07 5.94 5.96
CA LEU A 85 -5.05 5.10 5.30
C LEU A 85 -4.53 3.67 5.24
N THR A 86 -5.17 2.77 5.99
CA THR A 86 -4.71 1.39 6.06
C THR A 86 -5.56 0.52 5.14
N VAL A 87 -4.92 -0.15 4.19
CA VAL A 87 -5.59 -1.04 3.22
C VAL A 87 -5.24 -2.48 3.53
N ALA A 88 -6.29 -3.24 3.84
CA ALA A 88 -6.17 -4.62 4.25
C ALA A 88 -6.38 -5.55 3.05
N ILE A 89 -5.29 -6.14 2.56
CA ILE A 89 -5.34 -7.06 1.43
C ILE A 89 -5.77 -8.44 1.93
N THR A 90 -6.95 -8.87 1.48
CA THR A 90 -7.46 -10.20 1.81
C THR A 90 -6.63 -11.27 1.08
N ARG A 91 -6.07 -12.21 1.85
CA ARG A 91 -5.21 -13.26 1.29
C ARG A 91 -6.02 -14.23 0.42
N ARG A 92 -5.87 -14.15 -0.90
CA ARG A 92 -6.43 -15.14 -1.84
C ARG A 92 -5.51 -16.35 -1.91
N LYS A 93 -6.01 -17.57 -1.68
CA LYS A 93 -5.23 -18.82 -1.84
C LYS A 93 -5.05 -19.14 -3.33
N ALA A 94 -4.14 -18.45 -4.01
CA ALA A 94 -3.75 -18.74 -5.38
C ALA A 94 -2.23 -18.75 -5.50
N ARG A 95 -1.66 -19.90 -5.90
CA ARG A 95 -0.22 -20.04 -6.17
C ARG A 95 0.07 -19.51 -7.57
N GLY A 96 1.12 -18.72 -7.73
CA GLY A 96 1.58 -18.24 -9.05
C GLY A 96 0.83 -17.02 -9.58
N LYS A 97 -0.16 -16.47 -8.86
CA LYS A 97 -0.84 -15.22 -9.21
C LYS A 97 -0.50 -14.13 -8.19
N PRO A 98 -0.10 -12.93 -8.62
CA PRO A 98 0.05 -11.80 -7.70
C PRO A 98 -1.28 -11.47 -7.03
N TRP A 99 -1.26 -11.16 -5.75
CA TRP A 99 -2.43 -10.65 -5.03
C TRP A 99 -2.51 -9.15 -5.28
N LEU A 100 -3.14 -8.76 -6.39
CA LEU A 100 -3.43 -7.37 -6.67
C LEU A 100 -4.58 -6.87 -5.77
N VAL A 101 -4.58 -5.57 -5.51
CA VAL A 101 -5.70 -4.89 -4.84
C VAL A 101 -6.86 -4.83 -5.84
N ASP A 102 -8.09 -5.08 -5.40
CA ASP A 102 -9.23 -5.03 -6.32
C ASP A 102 -9.51 -3.59 -6.77
N GLU A 103 -9.93 -3.39 -8.02
CA GLU A 103 -10.16 -2.06 -8.60
C GLU A 103 -11.14 -1.21 -7.77
N ALA A 104 -12.18 -1.83 -7.19
CA ALA A 104 -13.11 -1.15 -6.31
C ALA A 104 -12.43 -0.64 -5.02
N GLU A 105 -11.56 -1.45 -4.41
CA GLU A 105 -10.78 -1.06 -3.24
C GLU A 105 -9.78 0.06 -3.59
N ILE A 106 -9.20 0.04 -4.79
CA ILE A 106 -8.33 1.11 -5.29
C ILE A 106 -9.12 2.42 -5.46
N ALA A 107 -10.33 2.35 -6.02
CA ALA A 107 -11.18 3.53 -6.19
C ALA A 107 -11.62 4.13 -4.85
N GLU A 108 -12.00 3.30 -3.88
CA GLU A 108 -12.33 3.72 -2.51
C GLU A 108 -11.13 4.35 -1.80
N LEU A 109 -9.94 3.76 -1.96
CA LEU A 109 -8.70 4.31 -1.45
C LEU A 109 -8.42 5.68 -2.07
N ALA A 110 -8.52 5.80 -3.39
CA ALA A 110 -8.27 7.06 -4.09
C ALA A 110 -9.25 8.16 -3.64
N ALA A 111 -10.53 7.83 -3.46
CA ALA A 111 -11.51 8.76 -2.89
C ALA A 111 -11.11 9.21 -1.48
N SER A 112 -10.77 8.24 -0.60
CA SER A 112 -10.31 8.52 0.77
C SER A 112 -9.04 9.37 0.81
N MET A 113 -8.12 9.16 -0.13
CA MET A 113 -6.91 9.97 -0.28
C MET A 113 -7.26 11.42 -0.64
N ARG A 114 -8.17 11.63 -1.60
CA ARG A 114 -8.62 12.97 -2.00
C ARG A 114 -9.35 13.68 -0.86
N ASP A 115 -10.21 12.99 -0.12
CA ASP A 115 -10.93 13.55 1.03
C ASP A 115 -9.97 14.01 2.13
N LYS A 116 -8.81 13.33 2.25
CA LYS A 116 -7.71 13.72 3.15
C LYS A 116 -6.76 14.77 2.57
N GLY A 117 -7.05 15.32 1.40
CA GLY A 117 -6.26 16.38 0.78
C GLY A 117 -5.03 15.88 0.01
N ALA A 118 -5.00 14.61 -0.42
CA ALA A 118 -3.93 14.14 -1.29
C ALA A 118 -3.88 14.99 -2.58
N PRO A 119 -2.70 15.47 -2.98
CA PRO A 119 -2.56 16.28 -4.18
C PRO A 119 -2.90 15.46 -5.42
N LEU A 120 -3.52 16.13 -6.40
CA LEU A 120 -3.69 15.59 -7.74
C LEU A 120 -2.47 15.93 -8.59
N ILE A 121 -2.15 15.06 -9.55
CA ILE A 121 -1.15 15.35 -10.57
C ILE A 121 -1.64 16.58 -11.34
N ALA A 122 -0.84 17.65 -11.34
CA ALA A 122 -1.17 18.86 -12.07
C ALA A 122 -1.47 18.51 -13.54
N ALA A 123 -2.57 19.04 -14.08
CA ALA A 123 -2.83 18.96 -15.50
C ALA A 123 -1.79 19.85 -16.23
N GLY A 124 -0.68 19.24 -16.64
CA GLY A 124 0.44 19.95 -17.26
C GLY A 124 1.20 19.05 -18.23
N SER A 125 0.90 19.23 -19.53
CA SER A 125 1.67 18.87 -20.73
C SER A 125 2.22 17.44 -20.82
N ALA A 126 1.41 16.54 -21.36
CA ALA A 126 1.94 15.53 -22.29
C ALA A 126 2.18 16.18 -23.65
#